data_AF-A0A4Y7U362-F1
#
_entry.id   AF-A0A4Y7U362-F1
#
_cell.length_a   1.000
_cell.length_b   1.000
_cell.length_c   1.000
_cell.angle_alpha   90.00
_cell.angle_beta   90.00
_cell.angle_gamma   90.00
#
_symmetry.space_group_name_H-M   'P 1'
#
loop_
_entity.id
_entity.type
_entity.pdbx_description
1 polymer ?
#
loop_
_entity_poly.entity_id
_entity_poly.type
_entity_poly.pdbx_seq_one_letter_code
_entity_poly.pdbx_strand_id
1 'polypeptide(L)'
;EINPFYNRVLLPEYMTGEFSWEQLLKVKDGVALQKLNITMKAGVAIDKINSAEKTILDNYGNLHHFDSLILATGSRPFVPENAQLHLPGRFTIRRKEDADRLKTYLDNTGLPAA
;
A
#
# COMPACT_ATOMS: atom_id res chain seq x y z
N GLU A 1 -4.92 -0.48 -3.51
CA GLU A 1 -4.20 -1.09 -2.36
C GLU A 1 -4.93 -2.37 -1.98
N ILE A 2 -4.25 -3.50 -1.94
CA ILE A 2 -4.84 -4.81 -1.59
C ILE A 2 -4.69 -5.12 -0.10
N ASN A 3 -3.74 -4.46 0.56
CA ASN A 3 -3.38 -4.61 1.97
C ASN A 3 -3.79 -3.34 2.75
N PRO A 4 -5.05 -3.16 3.14
CA PRO A 4 -5.48 -1.97 3.88
C PRO A 4 -5.05 -2.01 5.35
N PHE A 5 -5.01 -0.83 5.98
CA PHE A 5 -4.90 -0.64 7.44
C PHE A 5 -3.73 -1.36 8.15
N TYR A 6 -2.50 -1.12 7.71
CA TYR A 6 -1.30 -1.58 8.40
C TYR A 6 -0.41 -0.41 8.87
N ASN A 7 0.41 -0.67 9.87
CA ASN A 7 1.42 0.29 10.32
C ASN A 7 2.63 0.26 9.39
N ARG A 8 2.65 1.17 8.40
CA ARG A 8 3.76 1.28 7.45
C ARG A 8 5.11 1.62 8.09
N VAL A 9 5.12 2.28 9.25
CA VAL A 9 6.38 2.63 9.95
C VAL A 9 7.18 1.37 10.30
N LEU A 10 6.49 0.24 10.50
CA LEU A 10 7.07 -1.04 10.89
C LEU A 10 7.47 -1.94 9.70
N LEU A 11 7.45 -1.41 8.46
CA LEU A 11 7.93 -2.18 7.30
C LEU A 11 9.41 -2.60 7.39
N PRO A 12 10.33 -1.79 7.96
CA PRO A 12 11.71 -2.23 8.18
C PRO A 12 11.80 -3.46 9.11
N GLU A 13 11.10 -3.44 10.24
CA GLU A 13 11.06 -4.55 11.21
C GLU A 13 10.35 -5.79 10.64
N TYR A 14 9.36 -5.59 9.77
CA TYR A 14 8.76 -6.67 8.99
C TYR A 14 9.78 -7.33 8.04
N MET A 15 10.59 -6.50 7.37
CA MET A 15 11.60 -6.95 6.43
C MET A 15 12.72 -7.73 7.12
N THR A 16 13.16 -7.33 8.32
CA THR A 16 14.18 -8.05 9.10
C THR A 16 13.63 -9.31 9.78
N GLY A 17 12.31 -9.52 9.77
CA GLY A 17 11.66 -10.66 10.41
C GLY A 17 11.43 -10.48 11.92
N GLU A 18 11.73 -9.30 12.47
CA GLU A 18 11.40 -8.95 13.85
C GLU A 18 9.88 -8.93 14.09
N PHE A 19 9.12 -8.50 13.08
CA PHE A 19 7.66 -8.55 13.08
C PHE A 19 7.07 -9.37 11.93
N SER A 20 6.01 -10.12 12.24
CA SER A 20 5.16 -10.76 11.26
C SER A 20 4.21 -9.75 10.62
N TRP A 21 3.69 -10.08 9.43
CA TRP A 21 2.73 -9.21 8.73
C TRP A 21 1.47 -8.93 9.57
N GLU A 22 1.00 -9.93 10.31
CA GLU A 22 -0.19 -9.87 11.16
C GLU A 22 0.00 -8.89 12.34
N GLN A 23 1.23 -8.66 12.77
CA GLN A 23 1.56 -7.67 13.81
C GLN A 23 1.48 -6.24 13.29
N LEU A 24 1.61 -6.03 11.97
CA LEU A 24 1.49 -4.71 11.35
C LEU A 24 0.01 -4.31 11.15
N LEU A 25 -0.91 -5.28 11.03
CA LEU A 25 -2.33 -5.01 10.77
C LEU A 25 -3.02 -4.33 11.97
N LYS A 26 -3.63 -3.17 11.71
CA LYS A 26 -4.42 -2.40 12.68
C LYS A 26 -5.89 -2.79 12.68
N VAL A 27 -6.40 -3.25 11.53
CA VAL A 27 -7.74 -3.81 11.39
C VAL A 27 -7.58 -5.24 10.95
N LYS A 28 -7.86 -6.19 11.84
CA LYS A 28 -7.61 -7.62 11.63
C LYS A 28 -8.81 -8.38 11.06
N ASP A 29 -10.00 -7.82 11.19
CA ASP A 29 -11.25 -8.41 10.71
C ASP A 29 -12.19 -7.35 10.10
N GLY A 30 -13.15 -7.81 9.30
CA GLY A 30 -14.18 -6.94 8.73
C GLY A 30 -15.21 -6.46 9.76
N VAL A 31 -15.21 -7.01 10.98
CA VAL A 31 -16.21 -6.74 12.02
C VAL A 31 -16.10 -5.29 12.50
N ALA A 32 -14.88 -4.78 12.67
CA ALA A 32 -14.67 -3.39 13.07
C ALA A 32 -15.25 -2.39 12.04
N LEU A 33 -15.06 -2.65 10.75
CA LEU A 33 -15.57 -1.81 9.68
C LEU A 33 -17.09 -1.88 9.58
N GLN A 34 -17.67 -3.09 9.73
CA GLN A 34 -19.11 -3.29 9.75
C GLN A 34 -19.79 -2.54 10.92
N LYS A 35 -19.21 -2.60 12.12
CA LYS A 35 -19.70 -1.86 13.30
C LYS A 35 -19.72 -0.34 13.08
N LEU A 36 -18.81 0.18 12.25
CA LEU A 36 -18.72 1.59 11.89
C LEU A 36 -19.52 1.94 10.62
N ASN A 37 -20.25 0.97 10.04
CA ASN A 37 -20.96 1.13 8.77
C ASN A 37 -20.06 1.60 7.61
N ILE A 38 -18.81 1.10 7.57
CA ILE A 38 -17.83 1.43 6.54
C ILE A 38 -17.87 0.35 5.46
N THR A 39 -18.18 0.76 4.22
CA THR A 39 -18.00 -0.10 3.04
C THR A 39 -16.61 0.10 2.48
N MET A 40 -15.77 -0.94 2.56
CA MET A 40 -14.41 -0.92 2.05
C MET A 40 -14.33 -1.59 0.68
N LYS A 41 -13.68 -0.92 -0.28
CA LYS A 41 -13.34 -1.47 -1.60
C LYS A 41 -11.82 -1.55 -1.75
N ALA A 42 -11.23 -2.68 -1.35
CA ALA A 42 -9.80 -2.95 -1.57
C ALA A 42 -9.53 -3.29 -3.04
N GLY A 43 -8.29 -3.09 -3.49
CA GLY A 43 -7.88 -3.36 -4.88
C GLY A 43 -8.42 -2.37 -5.92
N VAL A 44 -9.33 -1.47 -5.54
CA VAL A 44 -9.89 -0.45 -6.43
C VAL A 44 -9.02 0.81 -6.40
N ALA A 45 -8.68 1.32 -7.58
CA ALA A 45 -8.03 2.62 -7.77
C ALA A 45 -9.03 3.60 -8.37
N ILE A 46 -8.91 4.88 -7.99
CA ILE A 46 -9.68 5.97 -8.58
C ILE A 46 -8.81 6.69 -9.60
N ASP A 47 -9.26 6.68 -10.86
CA ASP A 47 -8.51 7.20 -11.99
C ASP A 47 -8.87 8.65 -12.31
N LYS A 48 -10.14 9.03 -12.11
CA LYS A 48 -10.63 10.39 -12.39
C LYS A 48 -11.56 10.88 -11.30
N ILE A 49 -11.50 12.19 -11.06
CA ILE A 49 -12.40 12.91 -10.15
C ILE A 49 -13.03 14.05 -10.93
N ASN A 50 -14.37 14.14 -10.91
CA ASN A 50 -15.12 15.30 -11.37
C ASN A 50 -15.81 15.93 -10.15
N SER A 51 -15.25 17.03 -9.65
CA SER A 51 -15.79 17.74 -8.47
C SER A 51 -17.06 18.52 -8.78
N ALA A 52 -17.27 18.95 -10.03
CA ALA A 52 -18.46 19.70 -10.43
C ALA A 52 -19.71 18.81 -10.43
N GLU A 53 -19.59 17.60 -10.97
CA GLU A 53 -20.67 16.60 -11.00
C GLU A 53 -20.68 15.69 -9.77
N LYS A 54 -19.69 15.87 -8.88
CA LYS A 54 -19.43 15.04 -7.71
C LYS A 54 -19.36 13.54 -8.02
N THR A 55 -18.56 13.19 -9.02
CA THR A 55 -18.33 11.80 -9.45
C THR A 55 -16.87 11.41 -9.41
N ILE A 56 -16.63 10.12 -9.20
CA ILE A 56 -15.31 9.47 -9.35
C ILE A 56 -15.44 8.27 -10.29
N LEU A 57 -14.43 8.07 -11.13
CA LEU A 57 -14.31 6.91 -12.02
C LEU A 57 -13.23 5.99 -11.47
N ASP A 58 -13.57 4.73 -11.24
CA ASP A 58 -12.60 3.73 -10.83
C ASP A 58 -11.90 3.03 -12.02
N ASN A 59 -10.84 2.29 -11.72
CA ASN A 59 -10.03 1.58 -12.71
C ASN A 59 -10.75 0.41 -13.40
N TYR A 60 -11.96 0.07 -12.96
CA TYR A 60 -12.83 -0.92 -13.60
C TYR A 60 -13.89 -0.24 -14.50
N GLY A 61 -13.86 1.09 -14.60
CA GLY A 61 -14.80 1.88 -15.39
C GLY A 61 -16.13 2.16 -14.68
N ASN A 62 -16.26 1.86 -13.38
CA ASN A 62 -17.48 2.16 -12.64
C ASN A 62 -17.48 3.62 -12.20
N LEU A 63 -18.62 4.27 -12.39
CA LEU A 63 -18.88 5.63 -11.92
C LEU A 63 -19.51 5.57 -10.52
N HIS A 64 -18.97 6.35 -9.58
CA HIS A 64 -19.52 6.48 -8.23
C HIS A 64 -19.83 7.96 -7.95
N HIS A 65 -20.93 8.22 -7.26
CA HIS A 65 -21.32 9.56 -6.80
C HIS A 65 -20.93 9.76 -5.34
N PHE A 66 -20.61 10.99 -4.97
CA PHE A 66 -20.31 11.36 -3.58
C PHE A 66 -20.96 12.68 -3.19
N ASP A 67 -21.26 12.87 -1.91
CA ASP A 67 -21.64 14.19 -1.38
C ASP A 67 -20.40 15.00 -0.99
N SER A 68 -19.45 14.31 -0.35
CA SER A 68 -18.16 14.80 0.12
C SER A 68 -17.05 13.83 -0.26
N LEU A 69 -15.89 14.35 -0.67
CA LEU A 69 -14.73 13.55 -1.05
C LEU A 69 -13.50 13.92 -0.21
N ILE A 70 -12.89 12.93 0.44
CA ILE A 70 -11.65 13.08 1.19
C ILE A 70 -10.53 12.38 0.43
N LEU A 71 -9.47 13.12 0.11
CA LEU A 71 -8.29 12.57 -0.56
C LEU A 71 -7.26 12.13 0.48
N ALA A 72 -7.14 10.82 0.66
CA ALA A 72 -6.19 10.18 1.57
C ALA A 72 -5.18 9.28 0.83
N THR A 73 -4.76 9.68 -0.37
CA THR A 73 -3.92 8.87 -1.27
C THR A 73 -2.47 8.71 -0.82
N GLY A 74 -2.05 9.46 0.21
CA GLY A 74 -0.68 9.50 0.69
C GLY A 74 0.32 9.94 -0.38
N SER A 75 1.59 9.56 -0.19
CA SER A 75 2.72 9.92 -1.07
C SER A 75 3.37 8.69 -1.72
N ARG A 76 4.25 8.94 -2.69
CA ARG A 76 5.13 7.94 -3.33
C ARG A 76 6.59 8.26 -2.98
N PRO A 77 7.51 7.28 -2.99
CA PRO A 77 8.93 7.55 -2.82
C PRO A 77 9.43 8.52 -3.88
N PHE A 78 10.28 9.46 -3.46
CA PHE A 78 11.08 10.23 -4.41
C PHE A 78 12.22 9.34 -4.93
N VAL A 79 12.40 9.33 -6.25
CA VAL A 79 13.43 8.54 -6.93
C VAL A 79 14.25 9.49 -7.80
N PRO A 80 15.53 9.75 -7.46
CA PRO A 80 16.42 10.53 -8.31
C PRO A 80 16.58 9.90 -9.70
N GLU A 81 16.77 10.73 -10.73
CA GLU A 81 16.95 10.25 -12.12
C GLU A 81 18.13 9.27 -12.27
N ASN A 82 19.22 9.51 -11.53
CA ASN A 82 20.41 8.66 -11.52
C ASN A 82 20.29 7.42 -10.61
N ALA A 83 19.15 7.19 -9.95
CA ALA A 83 18.95 6.05 -9.07
C ALA A 83 18.86 4.71 -9.81
N GLN A 84 18.60 4.70 -11.11
CA GLN A 84 18.60 3.50 -11.98
C GLN A 84 17.86 2.30 -11.35
N LEU A 85 16.64 2.50 -10.83
CA LEU A 85 15.88 1.47 -10.10
C LEU A 85 15.59 0.18 -10.88
N HIS A 86 15.82 0.17 -12.20
CA HIS A 86 15.71 -1.03 -13.03
C HIS A 86 16.88 -2.01 -12.83
N LEU A 87 17.99 -1.57 -12.22
CA LEU A 87 19.15 -2.43 -11.95
C LEU A 87 18.93 -3.29 -10.69
N PRO A 88 19.51 -4.51 -10.64
CA PRO A 88 19.44 -5.36 -9.46
C PRO A 88 19.98 -4.68 -8.19
N GLY A 89 19.41 -5.01 -7.04
CA GLY A 89 19.87 -4.49 -5.75
C GLY A 89 19.35 -3.09 -5.38
N ARG A 90 18.49 -2.48 -6.21
CA ARG A 90 17.96 -1.12 -5.97
C ARG A 90 16.46 -1.15 -5.67
N PHE A 91 16.08 -0.65 -4.50
CA PHE A 91 14.72 -0.75 -3.99
C PHE A 91 14.25 0.56 -3.38
N THR A 92 12.94 0.79 -3.45
CA THR A 92 12.23 1.72 -2.56
C THR A 92 11.54 0.90 -1.47
N ILE A 93 11.14 1.51 -0.36
CA ILE A 93 10.32 0.86 0.67
C ILE A 93 9.11 1.74 1.01
N ARG A 94 7.93 1.41 0.45
CA ARG A 94 6.69 2.16 0.67
C ARG A 94 5.51 1.28 0.99
N ARG A 95 5.40 0.13 0.34
CA ARG A 95 4.30 -0.81 0.52
C ARG A 95 4.82 -2.16 0.98
N LYS A 96 3.90 -3.05 1.36
CA LYS A 96 4.24 -4.43 1.69
C LYS A 96 5.00 -5.09 0.55
N GLU A 97 4.56 -4.90 -0.69
CA GLU A 97 5.16 -5.54 -1.87
C GLU A 97 6.61 -5.09 -2.09
N ASP A 98 6.95 -3.85 -1.71
CA ASP A 98 8.33 -3.37 -1.75
C ASP A 98 9.22 -4.09 -0.73
N ALA A 99 8.71 -4.27 0.49
CA ALA A 99 9.40 -5.01 1.55
C ALA A 99 9.54 -6.49 1.20
N ASP A 100 8.48 -7.12 0.67
CA ASP A 100 8.49 -8.51 0.19
C ASP A 100 9.57 -8.70 -0.88
N ARG A 101 9.62 -7.82 -1.88
CA ARG A 101 10.63 -7.86 -2.95
C ARG A 101 12.06 -7.78 -2.41
N LEU A 102 12.32 -6.86 -1.49
CA LEU A 102 13.64 -6.69 -0.90
C LEU A 102 14.01 -7.92 -0.07
N LYS A 103 13.09 -8.44 0.73
CA LYS A 103 13.29 -9.67 1.50
C LYS A 103 13.63 -10.86 0.59
N THR A 104 12.82 -11.10 -0.44
CA THR A 104 13.09 -12.16 -1.43
C THR A 104 14.44 -11.97 -2.13
N TYR A 105 14.81 -10.73 -2.46
CA TYR A 105 16.12 -10.46 -3.05
C TYR A 105 17.26 -10.84 -2.10
N LEU A 106 17.18 -10.47 -0.82
CA LEU A 106 18.18 -10.83 0.19
C LEU A 106 18.25 -12.34 0.40
N ASP A 107 17.12 -13.02 0.55
CA ASP A 107 17.07 -14.48 0.70
C ASP A 107 17.78 -15.19 -0.46
N ASN A 108 17.60 -14.69 -1.70
CA ASN A 108 18.24 -15.23 -2.90
C ASN A 108 19.76 -14.96 -2.99
N THR A 109 20.30 -14.00 -2.23
CA THR A 109 21.75 -13.73 -2.22
C THR A 109 22.54 -14.72 -1.39
N GLY A 110 21.90 -15.45 -0.46
CA GLY A 110 22.57 -16.33 0.49
C GLY A 110 23.50 -15.59 1.47
N LEU A 111 23.39 -14.27 1.58
CA LEU A 111 24.12 -13.48 2.56
C LEU A 111 23.64 -13.87 3.97
N PRO A 112 24.54 -14.00 4.96
CA PRO A 112 24.13 -14.26 6.33
C PRO A 112 23.24 -13.12 6.83
N ALA A 113 22.18 -13.47 7.56
CA ALA A 113 21.44 -12.49 8.35
C ALA A 113 22.42 -11.88 9.36
N ALA A 114 22.45 -10.54 9.41
CA ALA A 114 23.30 -9.79 10.34
C ALA A 114 22.90 -10.05 11.80
#